data_AF-A0A2Z5PQR3-F1
#
_entry.id   AF-A0A2Z5PQR3-F1
#
_cell.length_a   1.000
_cell.length_b   1.000
_cell.length_c   1.000
_cell.angle_alpha   90.00
_cell.angle_beta   90.00
_cell.angle_gamma   90.00
#
_symmetry.space_group_name_H-M   'P 1'
#
loop_
_entity.id
_entity.type
_entity.pdbx_description
1 polymer ?
#
loop_
_entity_poly.entity_id
_entity_poly.type
_entity_poly.pdbx_seq_one_letter_code
_entity_poly.pdbx_strand_id
1 'polypeptide(L)'
;MSTTSILLNIMLVLTFLKITCMLLNVPSWYSDKRSDVIVTLIVWSLLLLSGIASFVFQDILNIILSNFEWFKSMSFGNQLVITEIPALFLTYVFAVFTKNAAIKYSLKRGWIIKLESKRRITRSYAKKGDK
;
A
#
# COMPACT_ATOMS: atom_id res chain seq x y z
N MET A 1 14.80 24.68 9.76
CA MET A 1 13.70 23.89 9.14
C MET A 1 12.46 24.75 9.09
N SER A 2 11.86 24.93 7.90
CA SER A 2 10.60 25.68 7.79
C SER A 2 9.43 24.84 8.33
N THR A 3 8.41 25.48 8.88
CA THR A 3 7.16 24.84 9.35
C THR A 3 6.50 23.97 8.26
N THR A 4 6.62 24.38 7.00
CA THR A 4 6.16 23.60 5.83
C THR A 4 6.90 22.27 5.67
N SER A 5 8.22 22.23 5.91
CA SER A 5 9.02 21.00 5.84
C SER A 5 8.64 20.02 6.95
N ILE A 6 8.25 20.54 8.12
CA ILE A 6 7.78 19.73 9.26
C ILE A 6 6.40 19.14 8.94
N LEU A 7 5.49 19.95 8.40
CA LEU A 7 4.14 19.51 8.00
C LEU A 7 4.17 18.43 6.92
N LEU A 8 5.09 18.57 5.96
CA LEU A 8 5.32 17.60 4.88
C LEU A 8 5.84 16.27 5.43
N ASN A 9 6.84 16.30 6.31
CA ASN A 9 7.31 15.09 6.99
C ASN A 9 6.20 14.43 7.83
N ILE A 10 5.38 15.21 8.54
CA ILE A 10 4.23 14.69 9.30
C ILE A 10 3.21 14.04 8.35
N MET A 11 2.87 14.67 7.23
CA MET A 11 1.96 14.12 6.21
C MET A 11 2.50 12.82 5.61
N LEU A 12 3.79 12.77 5.31
CA LEU A 12 4.45 11.58 4.77
C LEU A 12 4.44 10.44 5.80
N VAL A 13 4.80 10.73 7.06
CA VAL A 13 4.76 9.78 8.17
C VAL A 13 3.34 9.28 8.42
N LEU A 14 2.33 10.14 8.44
CA LEU A 14 0.93 9.75 8.63
C LEU A 14 0.40 8.90 7.48
N THR A 15 0.79 9.21 6.24
CA THR A 15 0.39 8.44 5.06
C THR A 15 1.04 7.05 5.08
N PHE A 16 2.34 6.98 5.38
CA PHE A 16 3.05 5.72 5.58
C PHE A 16 2.47 4.92 6.74
N LEU A 17 2.18 5.55 7.88
CA LEU A 17 1.59 4.90 9.04
C LEU A 17 0.21 4.33 8.69
N LYS A 18 -0.63 5.09 7.97
CA LYS A 18 -1.97 4.64 7.56
C LYS A 18 -1.90 3.48 6.56
N ILE A 19 -0.99 3.55 5.59
CA ILE A 19 -0.73 2.46 4.64
C ILE A 19 -0.25 1.22 5.38
N THR A 20 0.72 1.39 6.30
CA THR A 20 1.29 0.31 7.10
C THR A 20 0.23 -0.33 8.00
N CYS A 21 -0.58 0.43 8.73
CA CYS A 21 -1.69 -0.09 9.53
C CYS A 21 -2.73 -0.82 8.67
N MET A 22 -3.10 -0.27 7.51
CA MET A 22 -4.06 -0.91 6.58
C MET A 22 -3.50 -2.23 6.00
N LEU A 23 -2.18 -2.34 5.91
CA LEU A 23 -1.47 -3.48 5.37
C LEU A 23 -1.16 -4.54 6.44
N LEU A 24 -0.81 -4.13 7.66
CA LEU A 24 -0.59 -5.00 8.83
C LEU A 24 -1.87 -5.58 9.42
N ASN A 25 -3.04 -4.99 9.13
CA ASN A 25 -4.33 -5.59 9.50
C ASN A 25 -4.74 -6.76 8.57
N VAL A 26 -4.11 -6.90 7.40
CA VAL A 26 -4.46 -7.91 6.39
C VAL A 26 -4.16 -9.35 6.82
N PRO A 27 -3.03 -9.67 7.47
CA PRO A 27 -2.73 -11.02 7.97
C PRO A 27 -3.82 -11.57 8.90
N SER A 28 -4.42 -10.72 9.75
CA SER A 28 -5.46 -11.15 10.71
C SER A 28 -6.73 -11.78 10.07
N TRP A 29 -6.88 -11.66 8.75
CA TRP A 29 -8.03 -12.17 8.00
C TRP A 29 -7.82 -13.57 7.39
N TYR A 30 -6.64 -14.16 7.57
CA TYR A 30 -6.28 -15.46 6.99
C TYR A 30 -6.11 -16.56 8.04
N SER A 31 -6.40 -17.80 7.66
CA SER A 31 -6.74 -18.85 8.62
C SER A 31 -5.58 -19.64 9.20
N ASP A 32 -4.38 -19.47 8.68
CA ASP A 32 -3.21 -20.29 9.02
C ASP A 32 -1.94 -19.44 9.03
N LYS A 33 -1.05 -19.71 9.99
CA LYS A 33 0.23 -18.99 10.18
C LYS A 33 1.07 -18.89 8.89
N ARG A 34 1.00 -19.88 8.00
CA ARG A 34 1.68 -19.85 6.70
C ARG A 34 1.08 -18.82 5.74
N SER A 35 -0.25 -18.68 5.74
CA SER A 35 -0.94 -17.64 4.96
C SER A 35 -0.57 -16.25 5.48
N ASP A 36 -0.46 -16.09 6.80
CA ASP A 36 -0.08 -14.80 7.41
C ASP A 36 1.33 -14.37 7.01
N VAL A 37 2.31 -15.29 7.00
CA VAL A 37 3.68 -15.00 6.57
C VAL A 37 3.73 -14.62 5.09
N ILE A 38 3.03 -15.36 4.21
CA ILE A 38 2.99 -15.07 2.77
C ILE A 38 2.31 -13.72 2.50
N VAL A 39 1.19 -13.45 3.16
CA VAL A 39 0.48 -12.16 3.05
C VAL A 39 1.36 -11.02 3.55
N THR A 40 2.04 -11.21 4.67
CA THR A 40 2.97 -10.22 5.24
C THR A 40 4.12 -9.94 4.27
N LEU A 41 4.73 -10.97 3.68
CA LEU A 41 5.78 -10.81 2.66
C LEU A 41 5.28 -10.06 1.41
N ILE A 42 4.10 -10.41 0.90
CA ILE A 42 3.47 -9.69 -0.23
C ILE A 42 3.26 -8.22 0.13
N VAL A 43 2.74 -7.96 1.32
CA VAL A 43 2.51 -6.61 1.85
C VAL A 43 3.81 -5.80 1.94
N TRP A 44 4.87 -6.35 2.52
CA TRP A 44 6.16 -5.67 2.65
C TRP A 44 6.81 -5.41 1.29
N SER A 45 6.73 -6.39 0.38
CA SER A 45 7.25 -6.26 -0.98
C SER A 45 6.54 -5.15 -1.74
N LEU A 46 5.21 -5.04 -1.58
CA LEU A 46 4.40 -3.99 -2.19
C LEU A 46 4.70 -2.61 -1.58
N LEU A 47 4.92 -2.53 -0.28
CA LEU A 47 5.35 -1.30 0.40
C LEU A 47 6.67 -0.80 -0.16
N LEU A 48 7.68 -1.68 -0.28
CA LEU A 48 8.97 -1.34 -0.88
C LEU A 48 8.83 -0.88 -2.33
N LEU A 49 8.07 -1.62 -3.15
CA LEU A 49 7.82 -1.23 -4.55
C LEU A 49 7.12 0.13 -4.66
N SER A 50 6.15 0.39 -3.78
CA SER A 50 5.42 1.65 -3.75
C SER A 50 6.32 2.83 -3.36
N GLY A 51 7.25 2.63 -2.41
CA GLY A 51 8.22 3.65 -2.03
C GLY A 51 9.12 4.02 -3.22
N ILE A 52 9.67 3.02 -3.90
CA ILE A 52 10.51 3.22 -5.10
C ILE A 52 9.72 3.93 -6.20
N ALA A 53 8.48 3.49 -6.48
CA ALA A 53 7.63 4.10 -7.48
C ALA A 53 7.30 5.58 -7.15
N SER A 54 7.11 5.92 -5.87
CA SER A 54 6.88 7.29 -5.42
C SER A 54 8.07 8.19 -5.73
N PHE A 55 9.29 7.74 -5.45
CA PHE A 55 10.52 8.50 -5.75
C PHE A 55 10.68 8.73 -7.25
N VAL A 56 10.56 7.68 -8.06
CA VAL A 56 10.67 7.77 -9.52
C VAL A 56 9.62 8.73 -10.10
N PHE A 57 8.39 8.65 -9.60
CA PHE A 57 7.31 9.52 -10.07
C PHE A 57 7.52 10.98 -9.66
N GLN A 58 8.03 11.22 -8.44
CA GLN A 58 8.38 12.57 -7.98
C GLN A 58 9.49 13.19 -8.85
N ASP A 59 10.52 12.41 -9.21
CA ASP A 59 11.58 12.86 -10.12
C ASP A 59 11.03 13.22 -11.50
N ILE A 60 10.15 12.38 -12.07
CA ILE A 60 9.49 12.66 -13.35
C ILE A 60 8.65 13.95 -13.27
N LEU A 61 7.88 14.12 -12.19
CA LEU A 61 7.09 15.33 -11.95
C LEU A 61 7.98 16.58 -11.87
N ASN A 62 9.09 16.50 -11.14
CA ASN A 62 10.05 17.60 -11.05
C ASN A 62 10.64 17.94 -12.42
N ILE A 63 11.03 16.94 -13.22
CA ILE A 63 11.54 17.17 -14.58
C ILE A 63 10.48 17.88 -15.43
N ILE A 64 9.24 17.39 -15.45
CA ILE A 64 8.17 17.96 -16.26
C ILE A 64 7.83 19.38 -15.79
N LEU A 65 7.59 19.56 -14.49
CA LEU A 65 7.18 20.84 -13.91
C LEU A 65 8.31 21.88 -13.98
N SER A 66 9.57 21.46 -13.96
CA SER A 66 10.71 22.36 -14.17
C SER A 66 10.74 23.00 -15.56
N ASN A 67 9.92 22.57 -16.53
CA ASN A 67 9.81 23.26 -17.81
C ASN A 67 8.90 24.50 -17.74
N PHE A 68 8.15 24.69 -16.65
CA PHE A 68 7.21 25.79 -16.52
C PHE A 68 7.77 26.93 -15.65
N GLU A 69 7.72 28.16 -16.16
CA GLU A 69 8.22 29.33 -15.45
C GLU A 69 7.49 29.59 -14.13
N TRP A 70 6.16 29.39 -14.11
CA TRP A 70 5.37 29.55 -12.88
C TRP A 70 5.87 28.60 -11.77
N PHE A 71 6.30 27.40 -12.12
CA PHE A 71 6.83 26.43 -11.16
C PHE A 71 8.22 26.83 -10.67
N LYS A 72 9.11 27.29 -11.57
CA LYS A 72 10.43 27.82 -11.19
C LYS A 72 10.35 29.06 -10.29
N SER A 73 9.34 29.90 -10.49
CA SER A 73 9.13 31.12 -9.69
C SER A 73 8.61 30.85 -8.28
N MET A 74 8.17 29.61 -7.99
CA MET A 74 7.70 29.24 -6.66
C MET A 74 8.85 29.03 -5.68
N SER A 75 8.56 29.26 -4.40
CA SER A 75 9.47 28.87 -3.33
C SER A 75 9.69 27.35 -3.35
N PHE A 76 10.89 26.93 -2.95
CA PHE A 76 11.25 25.51 -2.88
C PHE A 76 10.24 24.66 -2.09
N GLY A 77 9.67 25.23 -1.02
CA GLY A 77 8.63 24.56 -0.24
C GLY A 77 7.34 24.30 -1.03
N ASN A 78 6.91 25.25 -1.87
CA ASN A 78 5.72 25.08 -2.69
C ASN A 78 5.96 24.11 -3.86
N GLN A 79 7.17 24.11 -4.43
CA GLN A 79 7.57 23.13 -5.45
C GLN A 79 7.54 21.70 -4.89
N LEU A 80 8.04 21.49 -3.67
CA LEU A 80 7.95 20.21 -2.97
C LEU A 80 6.49 19.79 -2.75
N VAL A 81 5.64 20.67 -2.22
CA VAL A 81 4.22 20.36 -1.97
C VAL A 81 3.50 19.91 -3.26
N ILE A 82 3.74 20.61 -4.38
CA ILE A 82 3.09 20.33 -5.66
C ILE A 82 3.57 19.00 -6.28
N THR A 83 4.81 18.59 -6.02
CA THR A 83 5.36 17.35 -6.58
C THR A 83 5.06 16.15 -5.68
N GLU A 84 5.07 16.36 -4.37
CA GLU A 84 4.98 15.29 -3.38
C GLU A 84 3.53 14.86 -3.09
N ILE A 85 2.57 15.79 -3.06
CA ILE A 85 1.15 15.42 -2.85
C ILE A 85 0.63 14.49 -3.96
N PRO A 86 0.80 14.79 -5.27
CA PRO A 86 0.37 13.90 -6.33
C PRO A 86 1.13 12.57 -6.31
N ALA A 87 2.42 12.57 -5.97
CA ALA A 87 3.22 11.37 -5.86
C ALA A 87 2.73 10.44 -4.75
N LEU A 88 2.43 10.97 -3.57
CA LEU A 88 1.86 10.22 -2.46
C LEU A 88 0.47 9.67 -2.81
N PHE A 89 -0.37 10.47 -3.46
CA PHE A 89 -1.71 10.04 -3.86
C PHE A 89 -1.65 8.88 -4.87
N LEU A 90 -0.83 9.00 -5.92
CA LEU A 90 -0.66 7.93 -6.91
C LEU A 90 -0.09 6.66 -6.27
N THR A 91 0.89 6.81 -5.39
CA THR A 91 1.51 5.70 -4.67
C THR A 91 0.50 4.96 -3.81
N TYR A 92 -0.38 5.68 -3.10
CA TYR A 92 -1.48 5.08 -2.34
C TYR A 92 -2.44 4.29 -3.25
N VAL A 93 -2.89 4.89 -4.36
CA VAL A 93 -3.80 4.23 -5.31
C VAL A 93 -3.17 2.97 -5.90
N PHE A 94 -1.90 3.05 -6.31
CA PHE A 94 -1.16 1.92 -6.87
C PHE A 94 -0.97 0.80 -5.84
N ALA A 95 -0.61 1.14 -4.59
CA ALA A 95 -0.45 0.18 -3.50
C ALA A 95 -1.77 -0.56 -3.20
N VAL A 96 -2.90 0.15 -3.17
CA VAL A 96 -4.23 -0.47 -2.96
C VAL A 96 -4.58 -1.40 -4.12
N PHE A 97 -4.36 -0.97 -5.36
CA PHE A 97 -4.66 -1.78 -6.55
C PHE A 97 -3.81 -3.07 -6.60
N THR A 98 -2.50 -2.93 -6.44
CA THR A 98 -1.57 -4.07 -6.47
C THR A 98 -1.77 -5.02 -5.30
N LYS A 99 -2.06 -4.52 -4.10
CA LYS A 99 -2.50 -5.35 -2.95
C LYS A 99 -3.70 -6.21 -3.34
N ASN A 100 -4.76 -5.60 -3.87
CA ASN A 100 -5.97 -6.32 -4.22
C ASN A 100 -5.72 -7.36 -5.32
N ALA A 101 -4.90 -7.03 -6.32
CA ALA A 101 -4.48 -7.95 -7.37
C ALA A 101 -3.69 -9.14 -6.81
N ALA A 102 -2.69 -8.88 -5.95
CA ALA A 102 -1.84 -9.90 -5.34
C ALA A 102 -2.63 -10.85 -4.43
N ILE A 103 -3.56 -10.33 -3.62
CA ILE A 103 -4.46 -11.13 -2.80
C ILE A 103 -5.36 -12.00 -3.69
N LYS A 104 -6.00 -11.42 -4.71
CA LYS A 104 -6.89 -12.16 -5.62
C LYS A 104 -6.14 -13.28 -6.36
N TYR A 105 -4.92 -13.01 -6.81
CA TYR A 105 -4.07 -14.00 -7.46
C TYR A 105 -3.67 -15.13 -6.50
N SER A 106 -3.26 -14.79 -5.28
CA SER A 106 -2.86 -15.75 -4.26
C SER A 106 -4.04 -16.64 -3.82
N LEU A 107 -5.25 -16.07 -3.71
CA LEU A 107 -6.49 -16.84 -3.47
C LEU A 107 -6.77 -17.80 -4.63
N LYS A 108 -6.66 -17.35 -5.88
CA LYS A 108 -6.91 -18.19 -7.07
C LYS A 108 -5.93 -19.36 -7.18
N ARG A 109 -4.67 -19.16 -6.74
CA ARG A 109 -3.64 -20.20 -6.70
C ARG A 109 -3.73 -21.12 -5.47
N GLY A 110 -4.63 -20.85 -4.52
CA GLY A 110 -4.75 -21.61 -3.27
C GLY A 110 -3.60 -21.37 -2.28
N TRP A 111 -2.79 -20.33 -2.49
CA TRP A 111 -1.66 -20.00 -1.62
C TRP A 111 -2.09 -19.40 -0.28
N ILE A 112 -3.28 -18.79 -0.25
CA ILE A 112 -3.89 -18.21 0.95
C ILE A 112 -5.35 -18.66 1.04
N ILE A 113 -5.82 -18.93 2.26
CA ILE A 113 -7.20 -19.34 2.54
C ILE A 113 -7.82 -18.31 3.50
N LYS A 114 -8.95 -17.73 3.13
CA LYS A 114 -9.69 -16.80 4.01
C LYS A 114 -10.27 -17.55 5.21
N LEU A 115 -10.29 -16.89 6.37
CA LEU A 115 -10.87 -17.42 7.61
C LEU A 115 -12.33 -17.91 7.45
N GLU A 116 -13.16 -17.18 6.71
CA GLU A 116 -14.56 -17.54 6.46
C GLU A 116 -14.72 -18.82 5.63
N SER A 117 -13.86 -19.01 4.61
CA SER A 117 -13.89 -20.23 3.78
C SER A 117 -13.54 -21.47 4.60
N LYS A 118 -12.55 -21.39 5.51
CA LYS A 118 -12.20 -22.51 6.39
C LYS A 118 -13.35 -22.87 7.34
N ARG A 119 -14.00 -21.88 7.97
CA ARG A 119 -15.16 -22.13 8.86
C ARG A 119 -16.32 -22.84 8.14
N ARG A 120 -16.61 -22.50 6.87
CA ARG A 120 -17.62 -23.23 6.07
C ARG A 120 -17.21 -24.66 5.79
N ILE A 121 -15.95 -24.89 5.43
CA ILE A 121 -15.42 -26.23 5.16
C ILE A 121 -15.51 -27.11 6.41
N THR A 122 -15.04 -26.62 7.56
CA THR A 122 -15.12 -27.35 8.84
C THR A 122 -16.56 -27.68 9.24
N ARG A 123 -17.51 -26.75 9.05
CA ARG A 123 -18.94 -27.02 9.30
C ARG A 123 -19.54 -28.05 8.34
N SER A 124 -19.07 -28.10 7.10
CA SER A 124 -19.56 -29.05 6.10
C SER A 124 -19.06 -30.48 6.38
N TYR A 125 -17.82 -30.63 6.87
CA TYR A 125 -17.30 -31.92 7.32
C TYR A 125 -17.92 -32.40 8.63
N ALA A 126 -18.14 -31.51 9.61
CA ALA A 126 -18.85 -31.84 10.84
C ALA A 126 -20.26 -32.41 10.56
N LYS A 127 -20.99 -31.83 9.61
CA LYS A 127 -22.31 -32.33 9.18
C LYS A 127 -22.29 -33.67 8.42
N LYS A 128 -21.14 -34.11 7.91
CA LYS A 128 -21.01 -35.37 7.15
C LYS A 128 -20.59 -36.56 8.02
N GLY A 129 -20.02 -36.32 9.21
CA GLY A 129 -19.65 -37.36 10.17
C GLY A 129 -20.78 -37.82 11.09
N ASP A 130 -21.92 -37.13 11.08
CA ASP A 130 -23.14 -37.44 11.86
C ASP A 130 -24.16 -38.31 11.08
N LYS A 131 -23.72 -39.03 10.04
CA LYS A 131 -24.57 -39.95 9.25
C LYS A 131 -24.06 -41.38 9.29
#